data_AF-A0A7H8PZU0-F1
#
_entry.id   AF-A0A7H8PZU0-F1
#
_cell.length_a   1.000
_cell.length_b   1.000
_cell.length_c   1.000
_cell.angle_alpha   90.00
_cell.angle_beta   90.00
_cell.angle_gamma   90.00
#
_symmetry.space_group_name_H-M   'P 1'
#
loop_
_entity.id
_entity.type
_entity.pdbx_description
1 polymer ?
#
loop_
_entity_poly.entity_id
_entity_poly.type
_entity_poly.pdbx_seq_one_letter_code
_entity_poly.pdbx_strand_id
1 'polypeptide(L)'
;MSKGVLEINDCGLRVFDGNNEVLESPGVAIINTREILTGTGALMRARSHPTQVNQQFWRRLSLESVKSDNPGCRHHADLAFCHLQHIAELCDLPDEVALAVPGNFTREQLALLLGVIKESPFNAVALIDSAAACISSCAPRGVHLHIDLHRHQTLVSRVVVHEQAELDIAETVTDAGLQHFQEAWARIFTDAFIMQCRFDPLHSAEAEQQLYDMLPQWIAKAMRQGEVMAELDDRTAKVSLRQLQDASTPILSRVRAMIENLGEPNSVVFVSHRWAEIPGGAQLAERIHLLPHNAVAQSAEKRWQEIHSDSGNLRLITSMSAAPTTEVAVQVNAAAEAGATHLLYGHRALAAQHPLFVSWQEGKLNVTPTPPSHPAATITNHAGRLALRVDAGAQLMLNGEEISAPVNLTAGDRIGAANFDDVITAISVEHYGA
;
A
#
# COMPACT_ATOMS: atom_id res chain seq x y z
N MET A 1 2.13 2.20 -35.54
CA MET A 1 1.37 2.99 -34.56
C MET A 1 1.80 2.52 -33.18
N SER A 2 2.29 3.42 -32.34
CA SER A 2 2.61 3.12 -30.94
C SER A 2 1.32 2.86 -30.16
N LYS A 3 1.42 2.04 -29.11
CA LYS A 3 0.29 1.56 -28.33
C LYS A 3 0.63 1.68 -26.86
N GLY A 4 -0.32 2.12 -26.05
CA GLY A 4 -0.03 2.34 -24.65
C GLY A 4 -1.26 2.34 -23.75
N VAL A 5 -1.02 2.66 -22.49
CA VAL A 5 -2.06 2.67 -21.46
C VAL A 5 -2.05 4.01 -20.74
N LEU A 6 -3.24 4.58 -20.54
CA LEU A 6 -3.48 5.61 -19.53
C LEU A 6 -4.18 4.93 -18.36
N GLU A 7 -3.46 4.75 -17.26
CA GLU A 7 -4.03 4.22 -16.02
C GLU A 7 -4.55 5.38 -15.15
N ILE A 8 -5.83 5.30 -14.80
CA ILE A 8 -6.52 6.30 -14.00
C ILE A 8 -6.56 5.84 -12.54
N ASN A 9 -5.66 6.40 -11.73
CA ASN A 9 -5.68 6.28 -10.28
C ASN A 9 -5.23 7.63 -9.68
N ASP A 10 -5.98 8.18 -8.73
CA ASP A 10 -5.79 9.55 -8.24
C ASP A 10 -4.55 9.76 -7.35
N CYS A 11 -3.89 8.68 -6.88
CA CYS A 11 -2.52 8.76 -6.36
C CYS A 11 -1.54 9.29 -7.41
N GLY A 12 -1.71 8.85 -8.66
CA GLY A 12 -0.84 9.11 -9.80
C GLY A 12 -1.42 8.50 -11.06
N LEU A 13 -1.82 9.34 -12.01
CA LEU A 13 -2.21 8.91 -13.35
C LEU A 13 -0.94 8.55 -14.11
N ARG A 14 -0.93 7.40 -14.75
CA ARG A 14 0.28 6.87 -15.38
C ARG A 14 0.07 6.65 -16.86
N VAL A 15 1.02 7.14 -17.65
CA VAL A 15 1.06 6.94 -19.10
C VAL A 15 2.17 5.93 -19.40
N PHE A 16 1.81 4.87 -20.12
CA PHE A 16 2.74 3.86 -20.61
C PHE A 16 2.81 3.89 -22.13
N ASP A 17 4.01 3.83 -22.70
CA ASP A 17 4.26 3.48 -24.11
C ASP A 17 4.79 2.04 -24.16
N GLY A 18 3.99 1.12 -24.70
CA GLY A 18 4.13 -0.31 -24.44
C GLY A 18 4.11 -0.59 -22.93
N ASN A 19 5.22 -1.13 -22.43
CA ASN A 19 5.42 -1.44 -20.99
C ASN A 19 6.25 -0.39 -20.24
N ASN A 20 6.72 0.66 -20.93
CA ASN A 20 7.55 1.69 -20.35
C ASN A 20 6.69 2.82 -19.79
N GLU A 21 6.82 3.11 -18.50
CA GLU A 21 6.17 4.27 -17.90
C GLU A 21 6.89 5.54 -18.38
N VAL A 22 6.16 6.43 -19.05
CA VAL A 22 6.73 7.69 -19.57
C VAL A 22 6.39 8.87 -18.66
N LEU A 23 5.32 8.77 -17.88
CA LEU A 23 4.88 9.82 -16.97
C LEU A 23 3.99 9.26 -15.86
N GLU A 24 4.18 9.76 -14.64
CA GLU A 24 3.21 9.68 -13.54
C GLU A 24 2.86 11.10 -13.08
N SER A 25 1.56 11.40 -12.94
CA SER A 25 1.09 12.71 -12.48
C SER A 25 -0.03 12.59 -11.43
N PRO A 26 0.17 13.08 -10.19
CA PRO A 26 -0.80 12.94 -9.11
C PRO A 26 -2.09 13.73 -9.35
N GLY A 27 -3.23 13.19 -8.92
CA GLY A 27 -4.55 13.84 -9.03
C GLY A 27 -4.77 15.04 -8.09
N VAL A 28 -3.89 16.04 -8.13
CA VAL A 28 -3.97 17.29 -7.36
C VAL A 28 -4.16 18.46 -8.32
N ALA A 29 -5.00 19.41 -7.95
CA ALA A 29 -5.11 20.70 -8.61
C ALA A 29 -5.04 21.84 -7.58
N ILE A 30 -4.40 22.95 -7.93
CA ILE A 30 -4.53 24.24 -7.26
C ILE A 30 -5.24 25.19 -8.22
N ILE A 31 -6.29 25.81 -7.72
CA ILE A 31 -7.18 26.65 -8.51
C ILE A 31 -7.09 28.07 -7.98
N ASN A 32 -6.49 28.96 -8.78
CA ASN A 32 -6.53 30.39 -8.50
C ASN A 32 -7.22 31.12 -9.65
N THR A 33 -7.51 32.41 -9.47
CA THR A 33 -8.26 33.21 -10.46
C THR A 33 -7.65 33.28 -11.86
N ARG A 34 -6.34 32.99 -12.02
CA ARG A 34 -5.61 33.15 -13.29
C ARG A 34 -5.16 31.83 -13.90
N GLU A 35 -4.87 30.83 -13.08
CA GLU A 35 -4.29 29.56 -13.52
C GLU A 35 -4.90 28.38 -12.75
N ILE A 36 -4.86 27.21 -13.39
CA ILE A 36 -5.14 25.91 -12.79
C ILE A 36 -3.84 25.12 -12.89
N LEU A 37 -3.18 24.91 -11.76
CA LEU A 37 -2.00 24.07 -11.69
C LEU A 37 -2.44 22.65 -11.37
N THR A 38 -1.94 21.65 -12.08
CA THR A 38 -2.26 20.22 -11.84
C THR A 38 -1.00 19.39 -11.65
N GLY A 39 -1.16 18.16 -11.16
CA GLY A 39 -0.05 17.21 -11.07
C GLY A 39 0.96 17.53 -9.98
N THR A 40 2.22 17.17 -10.21
CA THR A 40 3.32 17.30 -9.23
C THR A 40 3.52 18.74 -8.77
N GLY A 41 3.44 19.71 -9.68
CA GLY A 41 3.55 21.13 -9.33
C GLY A 41 2.46 21.58 -8.35
N ALA A 42 1.25 21.05 -8.48
CA ALA A 42 0.15 21.32 -7.55
C ALA A 42 0.37 20.60 -6.21
N LEU A 43 0.86 19.36 -6.23
CA LEU A 43 1.17 18.59 -5.02
C LEU A 43 2.24 19.31 -4.16
N MET A 44 3.31 19.81 -4.77
CA MET A 44 4.40 20.55 -4.12
C MET A 44 3.99 21.92 -3.55
N ARG A 45 2.74 22.34 -3.75
CA ARG A 45 2.20 23.61 -3.24
C ARG A 45 0.89 23.43 -2.48
N ALA A 46 0.39 22.20 -2.35
CA ALA A 46 -0.92 21.90 -1.82
C ALA A 46 -1.11 22.40 -0.38
N ARG A 47 -0.11 22.23 0.48
CA ARG A 47 -0.15 22.64 1.90
C ARG A 47 0.02 24.14 2.07
N SER A 48 0.79 24.77 1.18
CA SER A 48 0.91 26.24 1.13
C SER A 48 -0.35 26.96 0.61
N HIS A 49 -1.26 26.25 -0.09
CA HIS A 49 -2.48 26.81 -0.68
C HIS A 49 -3.75 26.00 -0.31
N PRO A 50 -4.04 25.79 0.99
CA PRO A 50 -5.04 24.81 1.43
C PRO A 50 -6.49 25.18 1.05
N THR A 51 -6.78 26.46 0.80
CA THR A 51 -8.11 26.92 0.39
C THR A 51 -8.34 26.86 -1.12
N GLN A 52 -7.29 26.59 -1.90
CA GLN A 52 -7.31 26.57 -3.36
C GLN A 52 -7.11 25.15 -3.93
N VAL A 53 -6.78 24.18 -3.08
CA VAL A 53 -6.46 22.82 -3.51
C VAL A 53 -7.72 21.97 -3.71
N ASN A 54 -7.76 21.20 -4.79
CA ASN A 54 -8.72 20.12 -5.01
C ASN A 54 -7.96 18.81 -5.28
N GLN A 55 -8.32 17.77 -4.54
CA GLN A 55 -7.68 16.45 -4.64
C GLN A 55 -8.68 15.33 -4.89
N GLN A 56 -9.96 15.66 -5.13
CA GLN A 56 -11.05 14.69 -5.22
C GLN A 56 -11.65 14.60 -6.64
N PHE A 57 -11.15 15.38 -7.59
CA PHE A 57 -11.79 15.53 -8.90
C PHE A 57 -11.80 14.26 -9.74
N TRP A 58 -10.81 13.36 -9.60
CA TRP A 58 -10.84 12.03 -10.22
C TRP A 58 -11.79 11.07 -9.52
N ARG A 59 -11.79 11.04 -8.18
CA ARG A 59 -12.72 10.21 -7.40
C ARG A 59 -14.18 10.61 -7.61
N ARG A 60 -14.46 11.91 -7.67
CA ARG A 60 -15.81 12.44 -7.87
C ARG A 60 -16.22 12.41 -9.34
N LEU A 61 -15.31 12.77 -10.24
CA LEU A 61 -15.52 12.90 -11.69
C LEU A 61 -16.96 13.25 -12.05
N SER A 62 -17.36 14.47 -11.73
CA SER A 62 -18.75 14.90 -11.80
C SER A 62 -18.89 16.31 -12.40
N LEU A 63 -20.13 16.64 -12.77
CA LEU A 63 -20.57 18.00 -13.12
C LEU A 63 -21.03 18.80 -11.89
N GLU A 64 -20.66 18.38 -10.68
CA GLU A 64 -20.92 19.17 -9.47
C GLU A 64 -19.99 20.38 -9.43
N SER A 65 -20.52 21.53 -9.01
CA SER A 65 -19.76 22.77 -8.99
C SER A 65 -18.59 22.70 -8.01
N VAL A 66 -17.42 23.12 -8.49
CA VAL A 66 -16.24 23.36 -7.67
C VAL A 66 -16.24 24.82 -7.24
N LYS A 67 -15.96 25.09 -5.95
CA LYS A 67 -15.82 26.45 -5.44
C LYS A 67 -14.56 27.09 -6.05
N SER A 68 -14.76 27.86 -7.12
CA SER A 68 -13.69 28.45 -7.93
C SER A 68 -14.20 29.74 -8.58
N ASP A 69 -13.37 30.77 -8.55
CA ASP A 69 -13.57 32.01 -9.32
C ASP A 69 -12.87 31.94 -10.70
N ASN A 70 -12.18 30.83 -11.00
CA ASN A 70 -11.53 30.61 -12.28
C ASN A 70 -12.56 30.17 -13.33
N PRO A 71 -12.74 30.90 -14.45
CA PRO A 71 -13.73 30.56 -15.48
C PRO A 71 -13.45 29.22 -16.17
N GLY A 72 -12.20 28.74 -16.14
CA GLY A 72 -11.79 27.43 -16.67
C GLY A 72 -12.09 26.24 -15.75
N CYS A 73 -12.59 26.47 -14.53
CA CYS A 73 -12.94 25.41 -13.60
C CYS A 73 -14.34 25.64 -13.00
N ARG A 74 -15.35 25.05 -13.61
CA ARG A 74 -16.73 25.08 -13.10
C ARG A 74 -17.04 23.82 -12.30
N HIS A 75 -16.54 22.67 -12.73
CA HIS A 75 -16.84 21.35 -12.13
C HIS A 75 -15.60 20.44 -12.06
N HIS A 76 -15.72 19.30 -11.38
CA HIS A 76 -14.62 18.32 -11.26
C HIS A 76 -14.14 17.77 -12.61
N ALA A 77 -15.04 17.61 -13.59
CA ALA A 77 -14.65 17.19 -14.94
C ALA A 77 -13.76 18.22 -15.66
N ASP A 78 -13.93 19.52 -15.41
CA ASP A 78 -13.05 20.54 -15.99
C ASP A 78 -11.62 20.38 -15.44
N LEU A 79 -11.46 20.02 -14.15
CA LEU A 79 -10.14 19.74 -13.55
C LEU A 79 -9.50 18.47 -14.11
N ALA A 80 -10.30 17.41 -14.31
CA ALA A 80 -9.83 16.19 -14.97
C ALA A 80 -9.34 16.49 -16.40
N PHE A 81 -10.09 17.31 -17.14
CA PHE A 81 -9.70 17.80 -18.47
C PHE A 81 -8.39 18.60 -18.43
N CYS A 82 -8.27 19.61 -17.56
CA CYS A 82 -7.04 20.39 -17.40
C CYS A 82 -5.85 19.50 -17.04
N HIS A 83 -6.05 18.48 -16.22
CA HIS A 83 -4.99 17.55 -15.85
C HIS A 83 -4.55 16.68 -17.04
N LEU A 84 -5.49 16.17 -17.83
CA LEU A 84 -5.16 15.41 -19.05
C LEU A 84 -4.44 16.25 -20.10
N GLN A 85 -4.84 17.51 -20.28
CA GLN A 85 -4.12 18.44 -21.16
C GLN A 85 -2.67 18.64 -20.70
N HIS A 86 -2.47 18.88 -19.40
CA HIS A 86 -1.13 19.04 -18.85
C HIS A 86 -0.29 17.76 -18.97
N ILE A 87 -0.88 16.56 -18.77
CA ILE A 87 -0.20 15.28 -19.01
C ILE A 87 0.27 15.18 -20.47
N ALA A 88 -0.59 15.55 -21.43
CA ALA A 88 -0.25 15.52 -22.85
C ALA A 88 0.83 16.56 -23.26
N GLU A 89 1.01 17.63 -22.49
CA GLU A 89 2.09 18.61 -22.69
C GLU A 89 3.45 18.11 -22.17
N LEU A 90 3.45 17.15 -21.23
CA LEU A 90 4.64 16.68 -20.52
C LEU A 90 5.29 15.43 -21.14
N CYS A 91 4.57 14.68 -21.98
CA CYS A 91 5.09 13.48 -22.63
C CYS A 91 4.52 13.28 -24.03
N ASP A 92 5.26 12.53 -24.86
CA ASP A 92 4.75 12.05 -26.14
C ASP A 92 3.72 10.95 -25.87
N LEU A 93 2.49 11.17 -26.34
CA LEU A 93 1.41 10.20 -26.18
C LEU A 93 1.53 9.06 -27.21
N PRO A 94 1.19 7.82 -26.84
CA PRO A 94 1.01 6.73 -27.80
C PRO A 94 -0.08 7.05 -28.83
N ASP A 95 0.07 6.56 -30.06
CA ASP A 95 -0.91 6.76 -31.14
C ASP A 95 -2.28 6.18 -30.79
N GLU A 96 -2.30 5.07 -30.05
CA GLU A 96 -3.51 4.42 -29.53
C GLU A 96 -3.36 4.13 -28.03
N VAL A 97 -4.38 4.48 -27.24
CA VAL A 97 -4.34 4.37 -25.78
C VAL A 97 -5.49 3.49 -25.27
N ALA A 98 -5.18 2.49 -24.45
CA ALA A 98 -6.16 1.82 -23.62
C ALA A 98 -6.34 2.60 -22.30
N LEU A 99 -7.58 2.91 -21.93
CA LEU A 99 -7.90 3.52 -20.64
C LEU A 99 -8.09 2.41 -19.61
N ALA A 100 -7.22 2.35 -18.61
CA ALA A 100 -7.41 1.46 -17.46
C ALA A 100 -8.06 2.25 -16.32
N VAL A 101 -9.28 1.84 -15.95
CA VAL A 101 -10.10 2.54 -14.96
C VAL A 101 -10.36 1.72 -13.70
N PRO A 102 -10.59 2.36 -12.56
CA PRO A 102 -10.98 1.68 -11.33
C PRO A 102 -12.38 1.06 -11.44
N GLY A 103 -12.56 -0.12 -10.85
CA GLY A 103 -13.84 -0.85 -10.89
C GLY A 103 -14.99 -0.20 -10.11
N ASN A 104 -14.76 0.88 -9.36
CA ASN A 104 -15.81 1.63 -8.66
C ASN A 104 -16.33 2.86 -9.43
N PHE A 105 -15.89 3.10 -10.66
CA PHE A 105 -16.46 4.17 -11.48
C PHE A 105 -17.91 3.84 -11.87
N THR A 106 -18.84 4.75 -11.58
CA THR A 106 -20.23 4.58 -11.99
C THR A 106 -20.39 4.74 -13.50
N ARG A 107 -21.53 4.30 -14.04
CA ARG A 107 -21.85 4.50 -15.46
C ARG A 107 -21.82 5.97 -15.88
N GLU A 108 -22.26 6.86 -15.00
CA GLU A 108 -22.23 8.31 -15.20
C GLU A 108 -20.80 8.83 -15.23
N GLN A 109 -19.94 8.36 -14.32
CA GLN A 109 -18.52 8.73 -14.29
C GLN A 109 -17.78 8.23 -15.54
N LEU A 110 -18.05 7.00 -15.99
CA LEU A 110 -17.47 6.46 -17.22
C LEU A 110 -17.94 7.24 -18.46
N ALA A 111 -19.22 7.59 -18.53
CA ALA A 111 -19.73 8.43 -19.62
C ALA A 111 -19.08 9.81 -19.64
N LEU A 112 -18.90 10.43 -18.46
CA LEU A 112 -18.24 11.71 -18.33
C LEU A 112 -16.75 11.62 -18.67
N LEU A 113 -16.06 10.56 -18.23
CA LEU A 113 -14.68 10.28 -18.58
C LEU A 113 -14.50 10.21 -20.10
N LEU A 114 -15.33 9.42 -20.80
CA LEU A 114 -15.26 9.29 -22.25
C LEU A 114 -15.54 10.61 -22.96
N GLY A 115 -16.44 11.44 -22.42
CA GLY A 115 -16.66 12.80 -22.90
C GLY A 115 -15.43 13.69 -22.74
N VAL A 116 -14.79 13.66 -21.57
CA VAL A 116 -13.54 14.41 -21.29
C VAL A 116 -12.39 13.94 -22.18
N ILE A 117 -12.22 12.62 -22.34
CA ILE A 117 -11.18 12.03 -23.16
C ILE A 117 -11.34 12.42 -24.63
N LYS A 118 -12.58 12.43 -25.15
CA LYS A 118 -12.87 12.84 -26.53
C LYS A 118 -12.42 14.28 -26.84
N GLU A 119 -12.48 15.17 -25.85
CA GLU A 119 -12.03 16.56 -26.01
C GLU A 119 -10.52 16.71 -25.69
N SER A 120 -9.85 15.65 -25.24
CA SER A 120 -8.43 15.63 -24.89
C SER A 120 -7.56 15.07 -26.03
N PRO A 121 -6.21 15.20 -25.97
CA PRO A 121 -5.31 14.71 -27.02
C PRO A 121 -5.19 13.18 -27.09
N PHE A 122 -5.84 12.43 -26.20
CA PHE A 122 -5.75 10.97 -26.12
C PHE A 122 -6.65 10.28 -27.15
N ASN A 123 -6.06 9.46 -28.02
CA ASN A 123 -6.80 8.55 -28.89
C ASN A 123 -7.14 7.25 -28.15
N ALA A 124 -8.23 7.26 -27.38
CA ALA A 124 -8.67 6.09 -26.63
C ALA A 124 -9.31 5.03 -27.55
N VAL A 125 -8.75 3.82 -27.55
CA VAL A 125 -9.22 2.68 -28.37
C VAL A 125 -9.76 1.52 -27.53
N ALA A 126 -9.57 1.56 -26.21
CA ALA A 126 -10.06 0.55 -25.28
C ALA A 126 -10.40 1.19 -23.93
N LEU A 127 -11.34 0.58 -23.20
CA LEU A 127 -11.68 0.93 -21.82
C LEU A 127 -11.73 -0.36 -21.01
N ILE A 128 -10.77 -0.56 -20.11
CA ILE A 128 -10.57 -1.82 -19.36
C ILE A 128 -10.65 -1.56 -17.86
N ASP A 129 -11.16 -2.53 -17.11
CA ASP A 129 -11.06 -2.52 -15.65
C ASP A 129 -9.63 -2.89 -15.20
N SER A 130 -9.04 -2.06 -14.35
CA SER A 130 -7.66 -2.25 -13.87
C SER A 130 -7.47 -3.56 -13.09
N ALA A 131 -8.45 -3.99 -12.29
CA ALA A 131 -8.32 -5.20 -11.48
C ALA A 131 -8.37 -6.45 -12.34
N ALA A 132 -9.34 -6.54 -13.26
CA ALA A 132 -9.43 -7.64 -14.23
C ALA A 132 -8.17 -7.69 -15.11
N ALA A 133 -7.68 -6.54 -15.58
CA ALA A 133 -6.45 -6.46 -16.35
C ALA A 133 -5.24 -6.99 -15.57
N CYS A 134 -4.98 -6.50 -14.36
CA CYS A 134 -3.85 -6.93 -13.54
C CYS A 134 -3.91 -8.42 -13.19
N ILE A 135 -5.08 -8.92 -12.75
CA ILE A 135 -5.25 -10.31 -12.29
C ILE A 135 -5.19 -11.30 -13.46
N SER A 136 -5.75 -10.97 -14.63
CA SER A 136 -5.77 -11.86 -15.79
C SER A 136 -4.39 -12.39 -16.20
N SER A 137 -3.33 -11.64 -15.93
CA SER A 137 -1.97 -12.01 -16.36
C SER A 137 -1.23 -12.93 -15.39
N CYS A 138 -1.67 -13.02 -14.13
CA CYS A 138 -0.83 -13.61 -13.08
C CYS A 138 -1.57 -14.47 -12.06
N ALA A 139 -2.89 -14.46 -12.01
CA ALA A 139 -3.61 -15.22 -10.99
C ALA A 139 -3.94 -16.65 -11.41
N PRO A 140 -3.92 -17.62 -10.47
CA PRO A 140 -4.36 -18.97 -10.77
C PRO A 140 -5.88 -19.01 -10.89
N ARG A 141 -6.42 -20.20 -11.24
CA ARG A 141 -7.87 -20.41 -11.23
C ARG A 141 -8.40 -20.32 -9.80
N GLY A 142 -9.52 -19.62 -9.64
CA GLY A 142 -10.17 -19.43 -8.36
C GLY A 142 -10.64 -17.99 -8.16
N VAL A 143 -10.87 -17.64 -6.90
CA VAL A 143 -11.35 -16.32 -6.49
C VAL A 143 -10.21 -15.58 -5.82
N HIS A 144 -9.90 -14.39 -6.32
CA HIS A 144 -8.77 -13.60 -5.89
C HIS A 144 -9.15 -12.14 -5.68
N LEU A 145 -8.34 -11.43 -4.92
CA LEU A 145 -8.57 -10.02 -4.62
C LEU A 145 -7.48 -9.16 -5.23
N HIS A 146 -7.85 -8.04 -5.83
CA HIS A 146 -6.95 -6.97 -6.22
C HIS A 146 -7.14 -5.77 -5.29
N ILE A 147 -6.08 -5.32 -4.64
CA ILE A 147 -6.08 -4.19 -3.72
C ILE A 147 -5.35 -3.02 -4.36
N ASP A 148 -6.10 -1.97 -4.68
CA ASP A 148 -5.55 -0.77 -5.29
C ASP A 148 -5.63 0.42 -4.33
N LEU A 149 -4.49 1.05 -4.09
CA LEU A 149 -4.39 2.21 -3.21
C LEU A 149 -4.69 3.48 -4.01
N HIS A 150 -5.73 4.20 -3.58
CA HIS A 150 -6.14 5.50 -4.12
C HIS A 150 -5.82 6.60 -3.12
N ARG A 151 -5.91 7.87 -3.52
CA ARG A 151 -5.52 8.99 -2.66
C ARG A 151 -6.38 9.06 -1.40
N HIS A 152 -7.69 8.87 -1.52
CA HIS A 152 -8.65 9.01 -0.41
C HIS A 152 -9.27 7.71 0.07
N GLN A 153 -9.02 6.60 -0.63
CA GLN A 153 -9.67 5.32 -0.37
C GLN A 153 -8.76 4.15 -0.79
N THR A 154 -9.12 2.94 -0.40
CA THR A 154 -8.56 1.70 -0.99
C THR A 154 -9.69 0.97 -1.70
N LEU A 155 -9.43 0.48 -2.91
CA LEU A 155 -10.36 -0.36 -3.64
C LEU A 155 -9.99 -1.84 -3.44
N VAL A 156 -10.96 -2.65 -3.02
CA VAL A 156 -10.84 -4.11 -2.89
C VAL A 156 -11.74 -4.76 -3.94
N SER A 157 -11.13 -5.27 -4.99
CA SER A 157 -11.83 -5.89 -6.12
C SER A 157 -11.75 -7.41 -6.04
N ARG A 158 -12.91 -8.08 -6.01
CA ARG A 158 -13.03 -9.54 -6.13
C ARG A 158 -13.06 -9.91 -7.61
N VAL A 159 -12.13 -10.76 -8.03
CA VAL A 159 -11.98 -11.23 -9.41
C VAL A 159 -12.05 -12.75 -9.44
N VAL A 160 -12.94 -13.28 -10.28
CA VAL A 160 -13.12 -14.72 -10.51
C VAL A 160 -12.31 -15.12 -11.73
N VAL A 161 -11.43 -16.10 -11.58
CA VAL A 161 -10.49 -16.54 -12.62
C VAL A 161 -10.79 -17.97 -13.05
N HIS A 162 -11.16 -18.14 -14.32
CA HIS A 162 -11.38 -19.42 -14.98
C HIS A 162 -10.61 -19.53 -16.31
N GLU A 163 -11.28 -19.37 -17.45
CA GLU A 163 -10.66 -19.08 -18.76
C GLU A 163 -10.50 -17.56 -18.96
N GLN A 164 -11.28 -16.79 -18.18
CA GLN A 164 -11.25 -15.34 -18.12
C GLN A 164 -11.06 -14.93 -16.66
N ALA A 165 -10.43 -13.79 -16.42
CA ALA A 165 -10.46 -13.09 -15.15
C ALA A 165 -11.55 -12.02 -15.21
N GLU A 166 -12.62 -12.22 -14.46
CA GLU A 166 -13.82 -11.38 -14.46
C GLU A 166 -13.94 -10.64 -13.14
N LEU A 167 -14.07 -9.32 -13.20
CA LEU A 167 -14.43 -8.51 -12.04
C LEU A 167 -15.86 -8.86 -11.60
N ASP A 168 -16.00 -9.39 -10.40
CA ASP A 168 -17.29 -9.70 -9.79
C ASP A 168 -17.83 -8.49 -9.01
N ILE A 169 -17.02 -7.94 -8.10
CA ILE A 169 -17.38 -6.75 -7.31
C ILE A 169 -16.14 -5.94 -6.97
N ALA A 170 -16.31 -4.62 -6.84
CA ALA A 170 -15.28 -3.70 -6.38
C ALA A 170 -15.82 -2.86 -5.21
N GLU A 171 -15.30 -3.10 -4.00
CA GLU A 171 -15.74 -2.43 -2.78
C GLU A 171 -14.74 -1.37 -2.33
N THR A 172 -15.26 -0.24 -1.88
CA THR A 172 -14.44 0.89 -1.43
C THR A 172 -14.28 0.87 0.08
N VAL A 173 -13.03 0.86 0.55
CA VAL A 173 -12.69 1.11 1.95
C VAL A 173 -12.40 2.60 2.11
N THR A 174 -13.35 3.31 2.72
CA THR A 174 -13.17 4.74 3.06
C THR A 174 -12.17 4.90 4.19
N ASP A 175 -11.55 6.08 4.26
CA ASP A 175 -10.54 6.41 5.27
C ASP A 175 -9.34 5.46 5.30
N ALA A 176 -9.04 4.91 4.12
CA ALA A 176 -7.92 4.04 3.84
C ALA A 176 -7.19 4.41 2.55
N GLY A 177 -7.07 5.71 2.27
CA GLY A 177 -6.28 6.22 1.16
C GLY A 177 -4.84 6.54 1.53
N LEU A 178 -4.02 6.81 0.51
CA LEU A 178 -2.65 7.29 0.67
C LEU A 178 -2.59 8.55 1.55
N GLN A 179 -3.55 9.46 1.43
CA GLN A 179 -3.61 10.68 2.23
C GLN A 179 -3.74 10.37 3.72
N HIS A 180 -4.58 9.40 4.11
CA HIS A 180 -4.76 9.01 5.50
C HIS A 180 -3.48 8.44 6.11
N PHE A 181 -2.73 7.65 5.34
CA PHE A 181 -1.42 7.18 5.75
C PHE A 181 -0.42 8.33 5.91
N GLN A 182 -0.35 9.24 4.93
CA GLN A 182 0.54 10.40 4.97
C GLN A 182 0.24 11.31 6.17
N GLU A 183 -1.03 11.54 6.49
CA GLU A 183 -1.44 12.32 7.66
C GLU A 183 -1.06 11.64 8.98
N ALA A 184 -1.25 10.32 9.08
CA ALA A 184 -0.83 9.55 10.25
C ALA A 184 0.68 9.63 10.46
N TRP A 185 1.48 9.50 9.40
CA TRP A 185 2.93 9.61 9.48
C TRP A 185 3.41 11.03 9.72
N ALA A 186 2.83 12.03 9.06
CA ALA A 186 3.12 13.45 9.29
C ALA A 186 3.01 13.77 10.78
N ARG A 187 1.96 13.27 11.45
CA ARG A 187 1.79 13.43 12.89
C ARG A 187 2.92 12.79 13.71
N ILE A 188 3.37 11.58 13.36
CA ILE A 188 4.52 10.94 14.03
C ILE A 188 5.78 11.79 13.91
N PHE A 189 6.07 12.34 12.72
CA PHE A 189 7.22 13.20 12.53
C PHE A 189 7.07 14.54 13.27
N THR A 190 5.90 15.18 13.21
CA THR A 190 5.60 16.40 13.97
C THR A 190 5.80 16.21 15.47
N ASP A 191 5.24 15.15 16.05
CA ASP A 191 5.40 14.83 17.47
C ASP A 191 6.89 14.63 17.82
N ALA A 192 7.65 13.97 16.94
CA ALA A 192 9.09 13.78 17.12
C ALA A 192 9.87 15.11 17.08
N PHE A 193 9.58 16.00 16.12
CA PHE A 193 10.21 17.33 16.05
C PHE A 193 9.87 18.20 17.28
N ILE A 194 8.63 18.15 17.76
CA ILE A 194 8.22 18.89 18.96
C ILE A 194 8.98 18.38 20.18
N MET A 195 9.01 17.06 20.39
CA MET A 195 9.66 16.46 21.56
C MET A 195 11.19 16.61 21.56
N GLN A 196 11.83 16.43 20.41
CA GLN A 196 13.30 16.31 20.33
C GLN A 196 13.99 17.64 20.07
N CYS A 197 13.35 18.58 19.37
CA CYS A 197 13.93 19.87 19.03
C CYS A 197 13.00 21.08 19.22
N ARG A 198 11.84 20.91 19.86
CA ARG A 198 10.86 21.99 20.15
C ARG A 198 10.42 22.77 18.91
N PHE A 199 10.35 22.08 17.79
CA PHE A 199 9.89 22.62 16.53
C PHE A 199 8.55 21.99 16.17
N ASP A 200 7.57 22.82 15.82
CA ASP A 200 6.32 22.37 15.24
C ASP A 200 6.33 22.66 13.72
N PRO A 201 6.52 21.63 12.87
CA PRO A 201 6.45 21.77 11.42
C PRO A 201 5.10 22.28 10.90
N LEU A 202 4.02 22.15 11.69
CA LEU A 202 2.67 22.57 11.29
C LEU A 202 2.39 24.04 11.61
N HIS A 203 3.35 24.75 12.22
CA HIS A 203 3.18 26.16 12.57
C HIS A 203 3.19 27.09 11.34
N SER A 204 3.82 26.68 10.24
CA SER A 204 3.85 27.44 8.99
C SER A 204 3.54 26.54 7.80
N ALA A 205 2.85 27.10 6.81
CA ALA A 205 2.45 26.33 5.62
C ALA A 205 3.65 25.91 4.75
N GLU A 206 4.76 26.65 4.83
CA GLU A 206 6.02 26.30 4.16
C GLU A 206 6.68 25.08 4.83
N ALA A 207 6.83 25.09 6.16
CA ALA A 207 7.37 23.94 6.88
C ALA A 207 6.45 22.71 6.78
N GLU A 208 5.13 22.89 6.76
CA GLU A 208 4.18 21.81 6.52
C GLU A 208 4.37 21.23 5.10
N GLN A 209 4.50 22.07 4.08
CA GLN A 209 4.78 21.60 2.71
C GLN A 209 6.08 20.78 2.65
N GLN A 210 7.17 21.31 3.23
CA GLN A 210 8.46 20.61 3.26
C GLN A 210 8.38 19.28 4.03
N LEU A 211 7.63 19.22 5.13
CA LEU A 211 7.36 17.97 5.86
C LEU A 211 6.77 16.92 4.91
N TYR A 212 5.69 17.26 4.19
CA TYR A 212 5.03 16.33 3.28
C TYR A 212 5.88 15.95 2.06
N ASP A 213 6.68 16.88 1.53
CA ASP A 213 7.59 16.61 0.41
C ASP A 213 8.69 15.61 0.80
N MET A 214 9.14 15.65 2.06
CA MET A 214 10.21 14.77 2.57
C MET A 214 9.71 13.43 3.12
N LEU A 215 8.43 13.32 3.50
CA LEU A 215 7.83 12.10 4.06
C LEU A 215 8.19 10.82 3.29
N PRO A 216 8.01 10.72 1.95
CA PRO A 216 8.29 9.49 1.22
C PRO A 216 9.73 9.00 1.41
N GLN A 217 10.68 9.93 1.40
CA GLN A 217 12.11 9.61 1.54
C GLN A 217 12.42 9.12 2.96
N TRP A 218 11.85 9.76 3.98
CA TRP A 218 12.06 9.35 5.36
C TRP A 218 11.43 7.98 5.67
N ILE A 219 10.22 7.73 5.16
CA ILE A 219 9.54 6.44 5.32
C ILE A 219 10.34 5.32 4.64
N ALA A 220 10.74 5.52 3.38
CA ALA A 220 11.56 4.55 2.66
C ALA A 220 12.88 4.26 3.38
N LYS A 221 13.52 5.27 3.98
CA LYS A 221 14.74 5.10 4.78
C LYS A 221 14.44 4.29 6.05
N ALA A 222 13.37 4.60 6.77
CA ALA A 222 12.95 3.84 7.96
C ALA A 222 12.61 2.40 7.62
N MET A 223 11.93 2.12 6.51
CA MET A 223 11.61 0.75 6.06
C MET A 223 12.87 -0.08 5.75
N ARG A 224 13.93 0.56 5.23
CA ARG A 224 15.21 -0.12 4.95
C ARG A 224 16.11 -0.29 6.18
N GLN A 225 16.13 0.71 7.07
CA GLN A 225 17.12 0.81 8.16
C GLN A 225 16.53 0.53 9.55
N GLY A 226 15.21 0.36 9.66
CA GLY A 226 14.48 0.26 10.92
C GLY A 226 14.19 1.60 11.60
N GLU A 227 14.84 2.67 11.17
CA GLU A 227 14.69 4.03 11.68
C GLU A 227 15.19 5.08 10.67
N VAL A 228 14.86 6.34 10.92
CA VAL A 228 15.34 7.48 10.16
C VAL A 228 15.64 8.65 11.10
N MET A 229 16.75 9.33 10.84
CA MET A 229 16.97 10.70 11.32
C MET A 229 16.41 11.63 10.23
N ALA A 230 15.23 12.20 10.47
CA ALA A 230 14.60 13.19 9.61
C ALA A 230 15.25 14.56 9.87
N GLU A 231 15.33 15.39 8.84
CA GLU A 231 15.95 16.71 8.90
C GLU A 231 15.05 17.74 8.22
N LEU A 232 14.69 18.80 8.94
CA LEU A 232 13.82 19.88 8.47
C LEU A 232 14.27 21.21 9.09
N ASP A 233 14.55 22.23 8.29
CA ASP A 233 15.07 23.53 8.73
C ASP A 233 16.27 23.43 9.71
N ASP A 234 17.31 22.68 9.35
CA ASP A 234 18.51 22.38 10.16
C ASP A 234 18.23 21.68 11.51
N ARG A 235 17.02 21.17 11.71
CA ARG A 235 16.60 20.44 12.92
C ARG A 235 16.43 18.99 12.58
N THR A 236 16.77 18.13 13.53
CA THR A 236 16.69 16.68 13.32
C THR A 236 15.76 16.01 14.33
N ALA A 237 14.97 15.05 13.86
CA ALA A 237 14.15 14.19 14.70
C ALA A 237 14.29 12.72 14.30
N LYS A 238 14.48 11.86 15.29
CA LYS A 238 14.57 10.42 15.08
C LYS A 238 13.18 9.79 15.13
N VAL A 239 12.85 9.00 14.11
CA VAL A 239 11.60 8.22 14.01
C VAL A 239 11.94 6.78 13.67
N SER A 240 11.35 5.82 14.39
CA SER A 240 11.50 4.39 14.12
C SER A 240 10.44 3.88 13.14
N LEU A 241 10.77 2.81 12.41
CA LEU A 241 9.81 2.09 11.56
C LEU A 241 8.60 1.61 12.36
N ARG A 242 8.82 1.16 13.61
CA ARG A 242 7.74 0.70 14.49
C ARG A 242 6.68 1.77 14.73
N GLN A 243 7.09 3.02 14.99
CA GLN A 243 6.14 4.12 15.17
C GLN A 243 5.29 4.36 13.90
N LEU A 244 5.90 4.23 12.71
CA LEU A 244 5.19 4.35 11.44
C LEU A 244 4.21 3.18 11.21
N GLN A 245 4.61 1.96 11.55
CA GLN A 245 3.75 0.78 11.48
C GLN A 245 2.58 0.88 12.45
N ASP A 246 2.82 1.29 13.69
CA ASP A 246 1.79 1.50 14.71
C ASP A 246 0.77 2.55 14.24
N ALA A 247 1.23 3.63 13.61
CA ALA A 247 0.36 4.65 13.01
C ALA A 247 -0.43 4.15 11.80
N SER A 248 0.09 3.18 11.04
CA SER A 248 -0.58 2.56 9.89
C SER A 248 -1.61 1.50 10.29
N THR A 249 -1.46 0.86 11.45
CA THR A 249 -2.29 -0.28 11.90
C THR A 249 -3.80 -0.04 11.82
N PRO A 250 -4.36 1.10 12.31
CA PRO A 250 -5.81 1.33 12.24
C PRO A 250 -6.36 1.48 10.82
N ILE A 251 -5.50 1.89 9.88
CA ILE A 251 -5.88 2.04 8.47
C ILE A 251 -5.82 0.67 7.79
N LEU A 252 -4.74 -0.07 8.01
CA LEU A 252 -4.55 -1.43 7.49
C LEU A 252 -5.63 -2.39 7.99
N SER A 253 -6.10 -2.25 9.23
CA SER A 253 -7.14 -3.11 9.79
C SER A 253 -8.49 -2.97 9.07
N ARG A 254 -8.84 -1.77 8.59
CA ARG A 254 -10.06 -1.56 7.76
C ARG A 254 -9.95 -2.28 6.43
N VAL A 255 -8.78 -2.25 5.81
CA VAL A 255 -8.53 -2.95 4.54
C VAL A 255 -8.52 -4.46 4.77
N ARG A 256 -7.90 -4.95 5.86
CA ARG A 256 -7.95 -6.37 6.25
C ARG A 256 -9.36 -6.88 6.45
N ALA A 257 -10.21 -6.13 7.16
CA ALA A 257 -11.60 -6.51 7.36
C ALA A 257 -12.36 -6.65 6.03
N MET A 258 -12.07 -5.80 5.04
CA MET A 258 -12.67 -5.91 3.70
C MET A 258 -12.12 -7.12 2.92
N ILE A 259 -10.81 -7.40 3.04
CA ILE A 259 -10.16 -8.58 2.47
C ILE A 259 -10.78 -9.86 3.03
N GLU A 260 -10.99 -9.94 4.34
CA GLU A 260 -11.61 -11.09 5.02
C GLU A 260 -13.07 -11.27 4.59
N ASN A 261 -13.81 -10.18 4.36
CA ASN A 261 -15.20 -10.21 3.95
C ASN A 261 -15.39 -10.70 2.50
N LEU A 262 -14.49 -10.31 1.58
CA LEU A 262 -14.62 -10.64 0.15
C LEU A 262 -13.80 -11.86 -0.29
N GLY A 263 -12.78 -12.23 0.49
CA GLY A 263 -11.87 -13.31 0.18
C GLY A 263 -12.43 -14.70 0.48
N GLU A 264 -11.81 -15.71 -0.11
CA GLU A 264 -12.03 -17.13 0.16
C GLU A 264 -10.73 -17.75 0.76
N PRO A 265 -10.79 -18.94 1.39
CA PRO A 265 -9.62 -19.53 2.05
C PRO A 265 -8.36 -19.68 1.17
N ASN A 266 -8.54 -19.84 -0.14
CA ASN A 266 -7.44 -19.98 -1.11
C ASN A 266 -7.18 -18.70 -1.92
N SER A 267 -7.85 -17.60 -1.60
CA SER A 267 -7.63 -16.33 -2.28
C SER A 267 -6.19 -15.86 -2.10
N VAL A 268 -5.61 -15.36 -3.19
CA VAL A 268 -4.38 -14.58 -3.18
C VAL A 268 -4.81 -13.13 -3.28
N VAL A 269 -4.17 -12.28 -2.47
CA VAL A 269 -4.34 -10.84 -2.44
C VAL A 269 -3.25 -10.21 -3.30
N PHE A 270 -3.62 -9.78 -4.48
CA PHE A 270 -2.76 -9.06 -5.42
C PHE A 270 -2.78 -7.58 -5.07
N VAL A 271 -1.62 -7.00 -4.77
CA VAL A 271 -1.51 -5.60 -4.37
C VAL A 271 -0.66 -4.83 -5.39
N SER A 272 -1.05 -3.60 -5.71
CA SER A 272 -0.25 -2.75 -6.58
C SER A 272 1.10 -2.38 -5.93
N HIS A 273 2.09 -2.00 -6.75
CA HIS A 273 3.43 -1.64 -6.30
C HIS A 273 3.46 -0.60 -5.16
N ARG A 274 2.48 0.31 -5.10
CA ARG A 274 2.35 1.34 -4.06
C ARG A 274 2.25 0.77 -2.65
N TRP A 275 1.73 -0.44 -2.48
CA TRP A 275 1.66 -1.10 -1.18
C TRP A 275 3.04 -1.48 -0.61
N ALA A 276 4.06 -1.59 -1.46
CA ALA A 276 5.44 -1.80 -1.00
C ALA A 276 6.02 -0.57 -0.27
N GLU A 277 5.40 0.60 -0.43
CA GLU A 277 5.82 1.86 0.19
C GLU A 277 5.08 2.15 1.51
N ILE A 278 4.12 1.29 1.88
CA ILE A 278 3.34 1.44 3.11
C ILE A 278 4.00 0.61 4.22
N PRO A 279 4.49 1.22 5.32
CA PRO A 279 4.79 0.53 6.56
C PRO A 279 3.64 -0.40 6.99
N GLY A 280 3.88 -1.72 6.94
CA GLY A 280 2.87 -2.73 7.25
C GLY A 280 2.09 -3.27 6.03
N GLY A 281 2.28 -2.71 4.84
CA GLY A 281 1.58 -3.11 3.61
C GLY A 281 1.92 -4.53 3.14
N ALA A 282 3.15 -4.99 3.37
CA ALA A 282 3.55 -6.37 3.08
C ALA A 282 2.88 -7.41 4.00
N GLN A 283 2.29 -6.97 5.12
CA GLN A 283 1.56 -7.79 6.09
C GLN A 283 0.04 -7.63 5.92
N LEU A 284 -0.43 -7.09 4.80
CA LEU A 284 -1.85 -6.84 4.58
C LEU A 284 -2.67 -8.14 4.50
N ALA A 285 -2.08 -9.23 4.02
CA ALA A 285 -2.73 -10.53 3.94
C ALA A 285 -1.71 -11.67 4.07
N GLU A 286 -2.17 -12.84 4.52
CA GLU A 286 -1.34 -14.05 4.63
C GLU A 286 -0.78 -14.50 3.27
N ARG A 287 -1.63 -14.46 2.23
CA ARG A 287 -1.31 -14.85 0.86
C ARG A 287 -1.25 -13.64 -0.04
N ILE A 288 -0.17 -12.87 0.06
CA ILE A 288 -0.02 -11.62 -0.68
C ILE A 288 0.92 -11.79 -1.89
N HIS A 289 0.56 -11.15 -3.00
CA HIS A 289 1.40 -11.06 -4.19
C HIS A 289 1.53 -9.60 -4.62
N LEU A 290 2.77 -9.09 -4.65
CA LEU A 290 3.05 -7.74 -5.13
C LEU A 290 3.11 -7.74 -6.65
N LEU A 291 2.21 -7.00 -7.28
CA LEU A 291 2.19 -6.83 -8.72
C LEU A 291 3.36 -5.96 -9.19
N PRO A 292 3.93 -6.24 -10.38
CA PRO A 292 4.92 -5.35 -10.98
C PRO A 292 4.29 -3.97 -11.23
N HIS A 293 5.11 -2.92 -11.18
CA HIS A 293 4.65 -1.53 -11.33
C HIS A 293 3.86 -1.30 -12.62
N ASN A 294 4.20 -2.02 -13.70
CA ASN A 294 3.58 -1.94 -15.02
C ASN A 294 2.61 -3.11 -15.33
N ALA A 295 2.05 -3.78 -14.33
CA ALA A 295 1.17 -4.95 -14.52
C ALA A 295 0.01 -4.71 -15.48
N VAL A 296 -0.64 -3.55 -15.39
CA VAL A 296 -1.76 -3.18 -16.27
C VAL A 296 -1.32 -3.01 -17.73
N ALA A 297 -0.16 -2.38 -17.95
CA ALA A 297 0.42 -2.19 -19.27
C ALA A 297 0.83 -3.51 -19.91
N GLN A 298 1.51 -4.38 -19.15
CA GLN A 298 1.87 -5.73 -19.60
C GLN A 298 0.64 -6.56 -20.00
N SER A 299 -0.44 -6.43 -19.25
CA SER A 299 -1.68 -7.13 -19.53
C SER A 299 -2.36 -6.62 -20.81
N ALA A 300 -2.46 -5.30 -20.95
CA ALA A 300 -3.05 -4.65 -22.11
C ALA A 300 -2.25 -4.95 -23.39
N GLU A 301 -0.92 -4.88 -23.34
CA GLU A 301 -0.05 -5.18 -24.48
C GLU A 301 -0.24 -6.63 -24.97
N LYS A 302 -0.24 -7.61 -24.05
CA LYS A 302 -0.46 -9.03 -24.38
C LYS A 302 -1.82 -9.30 -25.02
N ARG A 303 -2.83 -8.51 -24.68
CA ARG A 303 -4.24 -8.71 -25.08
C ARG A 303 -4.76 -7.59 -25.97
N TRP A 304 -3.87 -6.86 -26.64
CA TRP A 304 -4.28 -5.68 -27.39
C TRP A 304 -5.38 -5.96 -28.42
N GLN A 305 -5.27 -7.08 -29.14
CA GLN A 305 -6.27 -7.49 -30.13
C GLN A 305 -7.63 -7.83 -29.52
N GLU A 306 -7.67 -8.25 -28.26
CA GLU A 306 -8.90 -8.58 -27.54
C GLU A 306 -9.60 -7.30 -27.05
N ILE A 307 -8.83 -6.30 -26.62
CA ILE A 307 -9.37 -5.09 -25.98
C ILE A 307 -9.62 -3.91 -26.94
N HIS A 308 -8.97 -3.91 -28.12
CA HIS A 308 -9.05 -2.83 -29.10
C HIS A 308 -10.44 -2.76 -29.75
N SER A 309 -10.95 -1.54 -29.92
CA SER A 309 -12.23 -1.24 -30.56
C SER A 309 -12.05 -0.41 -31.82
N ASP A 310 -12.50 -0.94 -32.96
CA ASP A 310 -12.54 -0.22 -34.25
C ASP A 310 -13.74 0.73 -34.37
N SER A 311 -14.74 0.60 -33.49
CA SER A 311 -16.06 1.23 -33.66
C SER A 311 -16.18 2.65 -33.09
N GLY A 312 -15.12 3.15 -32.43
CA GLY A 312 -15.12 4.41 -31.67
C GLY A 312 -16.02 4.42 -30.43
N ASN A 313 -16.86 3.40 -30.25
CA ASN A 313 -17.67 3.20 -29.04
C ASN A 313 -16.92 2.30 -28.07
N LEU A 314 -16.39 2.91 -27.01
CA LEU A 314 -15.71 2.17 -25.94
C LEU A 314 -16.74 1.67 -24.93
N ARG A 315 -16.70 0.36 -24.66
CA ARG A 315 -17.42 -0.27 -23.55
C ARG A 315 -16.39 -0.72 -22.52
N LEU A 316 -16.75 -0.65 -21.24
CA LEU A 316 -15.89 -1.15 -20.17
C LEU A 316 -15.76 -2.67 -20.30
N ILE A 317 -14.52 -3.14 -20.44
CA ILE A 317 -14.15 -4.54 -20.44
C ILE A 317 -13.82 -4.92 -18.99
N THR A 318 -14.72 -5.69 -18.36
CA THR A 318 -14.58 -6.18 -16.98
C THR A 318 -14.11 -7.64 -16.92
N SER A 319 -13.88 -8.26 -18.08
CA SER A 319 -13.45 -9.66 -18.20
C SER A 319 -12.37 -9.75 -19.27
N MET A 320 -11.25 -10.41 -18.95
CA MET A 320 -10.09 -10.54 -19.83
C MET A 320 -9.53 -11.96 -19.80
N SER A 321 -9.02 -12.44 -20.93
CA SER A 321 -8.54 -13.82 -21.05
C SER A 321 -7.47 -14.14 -20.02
N ALA A 322 -7.68 -15.17 -19.20
CA ALA A 322 -6.73 -15.51 -18.14
C ALA A 322 -5.46 -16.15 -18.74
N ALA A 323 -4.30 -15.90 -18.13
CA ALA A 323 -3.07 -16.56 -18.49
C ALA A 323 -3.23 -18.09 -18.29
N PRO A 324 -2.66 -18.92 -19.19
CA PRO A 324 -2.68 -20.37 -19.02
C PRO A 324 -2.10 -20.77 -17.67
N THR A 325 -2.67 -21.78 -17.02
CA THR A 325 -2.21 -22.27 -15.70
C THR A 325 -0.72 -22.65 -15.66
N THR A 326 -0.14 -22.99 -16.81
CA THR A 326 1.29 -23.31 -16.96
C THR A 326 2.21 -22.10 -16.92
N GLU A 327 1.68 -20.89 -17.16
CA GLU A 327 2.42 -19.63 -17.18
C GLU A 327 2.26 -18.82 -15.88
N VAL A 328 1.34 -19.26 -15.01
CA VAL A 328 1.06 -18.62 -13.72
C VAL A 328 2.12 -19.02 -12.69
N ALA A 329 3.09 -18.13 -12.45
CA ALA A 329 4.06 -18.26 -11.36
C ALA A 329 3.72 -17.30 -10.22
N VAL A 330 2.66 -17.59 -9.45
CA VAL A 330 2.37 -16.80 -8.25
C VAL A 330 3.37 -17.14 -7.17
N GLN A 331 4.39 -16.31 -7.04
CA GLN A 331 5.20 -16.26 -5.82
C GLN A 331 4.36 -15.56 -4.75
N VAL A 332 3.60 -16.35 -4.00
CA VAL A 332 2.94 -15.86 -2.80
C VAL A 332 4.06 -15.62 -1.80
N ASN A 333 4.29 -14.36 -1.44
CA ASN A 333 5.03 -14.11 -0.22
C ASN A 333 4.09 -14.57 0.88
N ALA A 334 4.42 -15.67 1.56
CA ALA A 334 3.85 -15.89 2.89
C ALA A 334 4.09 -14.59 3.66
N ALA A 335 3.03 -14.01 4.24
CA ALA A 335 3.12 -12.76 4.99
C ALA A 335 4.44 -12.76 5.76
N ALA A 336 5.27 -11.74 5.54
CA ALA A 336 6.50 -11.60 6.30
C ALA A 336 6.09 -11.62 7.77
N GLU A 337 6.33 -12.75 8.43
CA GLU A 337 5.65 -13.12 9.66
C GLU A 337 5.78 -11.96 10.63
N ALA A 338 4.64 -11.48 11.17
CA ALA A 338 4.64 -10.34 12.06
C ALA A 338 5.68 -10.58 13.15
N GLY A 339 6.61 -9.64 13.33
CA GLY A 339 7.66 -9.81 14.34
C GLY A 339 7.02 -10.08 15.70
N ALA A 340 7.51 -11.10 16.41
CA ALA A 340 7.00 -11.38 17.75
C ALA A 340 7.22 -10.15 18.66
N THR A 341 6.29 -9.87 19.56
CA THR A 341 6.42 -8.78 20.56
C THR A 341 6.35 -9.30 21.99
N HIS A 342 5.73 -10.47 22.19
CA HIS A 342 5.56 -11.12 23.49
C HIS A 342 5.90 -12.60 23.41
N LEU A 343 6.20 -13.21 24.56
CA LEU A 343 6.23 -14.65 24.73
C LEU A 343 5.01 -15.08 25.55
N LEU A 344 4.21 -15.97 24.99
CA LEU A 344 3.08 -16.63 25.64
C LEU A 344 3.56 -17.94 26.26
N TYR A 345 3.41 -18.06 27.57
CA TYR A 345 3.65 -19.30 28.29
C TYR A 345 2.51 -19.59 29.27
N GLY A 346 1.87 -20.75 29.12
CA GLY A 346 0.60 -21.05 29.79
C GLY A 346 -0.47 -20.02 29.45
N HIS A 347 -0.97 -19.32 30.47
CA HIS A 347 -1.98 -18.25 30.32
C HIS A 347 -1.40 -16.83 30.45
N ARG A 348 -0.08 -16.66 30.32
CA ARG A 348 0.61 -15.38 30.52
C ARG A 348 1.36 -14.97 29.27
N ALA A 349 1.04 -13.78 28.76
CA ALA A 349 1.83 -13.10 27.73
C ALA A 349 2.80 -12.12 28.40
N LEU A 350 4.09 -12.31 28.17
CA LEU A 350 5.15 -11.45 28.70
C LEU A 350 5.71 -10.56 27.60
N ALA A 351 5.59 -9.25 27.75
CA ALA A 351 6.14 -8.28 26.82
C ALA A 351 7.68 -8.31 26.87
N ALA A 352 8.33 -8.55 25.73
CA ALA A 352 9.78 -8.56 25.63
C ALA A 352 10.33 -7.14 25.38
N GLN A 353 9.95 -6.20 26.24
CA GLN A 353 10.53 -4.84 26.26
C GLN A 353 11.90 -4.83 26.95
N HIS A 354 12.08 -5.74 27.90
CA HIS A 354 13.35 -6.06 28.55
C HIS A 354 13.72 -7.51 28.19
N PRO A 355 15.00 -7.91 28.36
CA PRO A 355 15.40 -9.29 28.12
C PRO A 355 14.53 -10.27 28.91
N LEU A 356 14.03 -11.30 28.22
CA LEU A 356 13.34 -12.42 28.85
C LEU A 356 14.26 -13.64 28.85
N PHE A 357 14.22 -14.40 29.92
CA PHE A 357 15.05 -15.58 30.11
C PHE A 357 14.17 -16.82 30.14
N VAL A 358 14.53 -17.80 29.31
CA VAL A 358 13.96 -19.14 29.33
C VAL A 358 14.82 -19.98 30.26
N SER A 359 14.19 -20.76 31.15
CA SER A 359 14.91 -21.65 32.07
C SER A 359 14.12 -22.91 32.37
N TRP A 360 14.79 -23.86 33.03
CA TRP A 360 14.21 -25.10 33.52
C TRP A 360 13.93 -24.97 35.02
N GLN A 361 12.68 -25.21 35.42
CA GLN A 361 12.31 -25.38 36.83
C GLN A 361 11.46 -26.63 36.96
N GLU A 362 11.91 -27.58 37.79
CA GLU A 362 11.16 -28.82 38.11
C GLU A 362 10.68 -29.62 36.88
N GLY A 363 11.49 -29.65 35.81
CA GLY A 363 11.14 -30.38 34.58
C GLY A 363 10.11 -29.67 33.70
N LYS A 364 9.91 -28.36 33.88
CA LYS A 364 9.07 -27.52 33.02
C LYS A 364 9.86 -26.33 32.50
N LEU A 365 9.49 -25.87 31.30
CA LEU A 365 9.96 -24.59 30.78
C LEU A 365 9.41 -23.46 31.65
N ASN A 366 10.13 -22.36 31.74
CA ASN A 366 9.65 -21.14 32.38
C ASN A 366 10.23 -19.93 31.67
N VAL A 367 9.44 -18.85 31.61
CA VAL A 367 9.86 -17.55 31.04
C VAL A 367 9.74 -16.49 32.12
N THR A 368 10.83 -15.75 32.33
CA THR A 368 10.90 -14.72 33.36
C THR A 368 11.70 -13.51 32.88
N PRO A 369 11.32 -12.28 33.27
CA PRO A 369 12.14 -11.09 33.03
C PRO A 369 13.34 -10.99 33.99
N THR A 370 13.36 -11.79 35.06
CA THR A 370 14.44 -11.80 36.06
C THR A 370 15.49 -12.84 35.68
N PRO A 371 16.78 -12.49 35.56
CA PRO A 371 17.84 -13.43 35.19
C PRO A 371 17.95 -14.60 36.18
N PRO A 372 17.77 -15.86 35.74
CA PRO A 372 18.02 -17.03 36.58
C PRO A 372 19.52 -17.35 36.63
N SER A 373 19.93 -18.20 37.57
CA SER A 373 21.34 -18.63 37.72
C SER A 373 21.88 -19.34 36.48
N HIS A 374 21.03 -20.11 35.80
CA HIS A 374 21.36 -20.88 34.59
C HIS A 374 20.21 -20.76 33.57
N PRO A 375 20.17 -19.69 32.76
CA PRO A 375 19.20 -19.59 31.67
C PRO A 375 19.52 -20.64 30.60
N ALA A 376 18.47 -21.19 29.99
CA ALA A 376 18.53 -22.03 28.80
C ALA A 376 18.60 -21.18 27.52
N ALA A 377 17.93 -20.04 27.51
CA ALA A 377 18.04 -19.05 26.45
C ALA A 377 17.72 -17.65 26.95
N THR A 378 18.21 -16.67 26.20
CA THR A 378 17.91 -15.26 26.39
C THR A 378 17.21 -14.72 25.15
N ILE A 379 16.07 -14.06 25.34
CA ILE A 379 15.34 -13.35 24.30
C ILE A 379 15.57 -11.85 24.49
N THR A 380 16.02 -11.20 23.44
CA THR A 380 16.34 -9.77 23.41
C THR A 380 15.58 -9.07 22.31
N ASN A 381 15.23 -7.80 22.52
CA ASN A 381 14.59 -6.99 21.49
C ASN A 381 15.65 -6.12 20.80
N HIS A 382 15.86 -6.36 19.51
CA HIS A 382 16.75 -5.57 18.67
C HIS A 382 15.93 -4.91 17.57
N ALA A 383 15.85 -3.57 17.61
CA ALA A 383 15.13 -2.75 16.62
C ALA A 383 13.69 -3.22 16.35
N GLY A 384 12.97 -3.68 17.37
CA GLY A 384 11.58 -4.13 17.27
C GLY A 384 11.41 -5.61 16.87
N ARG A 385 12.49 -6.37 16.74
CA ARG A 385 12.47 -7.82 16.53
C ARG A 385 13.01 -8.56 17.74
N LEU A 386 12.34 -9.63 18.13
CA LEU A 386 12.85 -10.51 19.18
C LEU A 386 13.89 -11.45 18.59
N ALA A 387 15.04 -11.53 19.23
CA ALA A 387 16.10 -12.47 18.92
C ALA A 387 16.28 -13.42 20.09
N LEU A 388 16.18 -14.72 19.82
CA LEU A 388 16.46 -15.79 20.77
C LEU A 388 17.89 -16.25 20.58
N ARG A 389 18.64 -16.29 21.69
CA ARG A 389 19.95 -16.92 21.77
C ARG A 389 19.92 -18.03 22.80
N VAL A 390 20.29 -19.24 22.41
CA VAL A 390 20.49 -20.36 23.33
C VAL A 390 21.76 -20.12 24.14
N ASP A 391 21.67 -20.27 25.46
CA ASP A 391 22.82 -20.16 26.36
C ASP A 391 23.51 -21.54 26.49
N ALA A 392 24.81 -21.54 26.82
CA ALA A 392 25.66 -22.72 26.68
C ALA A 392 25.13 -23.95 27.45
N GLY A 393 24.99 -25.08 26.74
CA GLY A 393 24.59 -26.37 27.31
C GLY A 393 23.10 -26.68 27.29
N ALA A 394 22.25 -25.77 26.78
CA ALA A 394 20.83 -26.02 26.56
C ALA A 394 20.57 -26.55 25.13
N GLN A 395 19.60 -27.46 25.01
CA GLN A 395 19.05 -27.91 23.72
C GLN A 395 17.61 -27.46 23.62
N LEU A 396 17.37 -26.41 22.85
CA LEU A 396 16.05 -25.88 22.57
C LEU A 396 15.67 -26.13 21.11
N MET A 397 14.38 -26.28 20.88
CA MET A 397 13.80 -26.45 19.56
C MET A 397 12.95 -25.24 19.22
N LEU A 398 13.06 -24.75 17.98
CA LEU A 398 12.15 -23.80 17.38
C LEU A 398 11.33 -24.53 16.33
N ASN A 399 10.01 -24.57 16.50
CA ASN A 399 9.09 -25.25 15.58
C ASN A 399 9.44 -26.73 15.30
N GLY A 400 10.10 -27.39 16.26
CA GLY A 400 10.54 -28.79 16.15
C GLY A 400 11.97 -28.98 15.63
N GLU A 401 12.68 -27.92 15.23
CA GLU A 401 14.08 -27.97 14.79
C GLU A 401 15.04 -27.45 15.86
N GLU A 402 16.21 -28.07 16.01
CA GLU A 402 17.20 -27.68 17.02
C GLU A 402 17.82 -26.31 16.71
N ILE A 403 17.84 -25.43 17.71
CA ILE A 403 18.40 -24.07 17.59
C ILE A 403 19.92 -24.13 17.80
N SER A 404 20.68 -23.99 16.71
CA SER A 404 22.15 -24.06 16.73
C SER A 404 22.85 -22.69 16.68
N ALA A 405 22.11 -21.62 16.41
CA ALA A 405 22.59 -20.23 16.33
C ALA A 405 21.50 -19.26 16.82
N PRO A 406 21.83 -17.99 17.10
CA PRO A 406 20.81 -16.98 17.40
C PRO A 406 19.81 -16.84 16.24
N VAL A 407 18.52 -16.79 16.56
CA VAL A 407 17.41 -16.72 15.60
C VAL A 407 16.48 -15.57 15.93
N ASN A 408 15.95 -14.90 14.90
CA ASN A 408 14.88 -13.92 15.09
C ASN A 408 13.54 -14.67 15.21
N LEU A 409 12.75 -14.29 16.19
CA LEU A 409 11.43 -14.86 16.44
C LEU A 409 10.35 -14.08 15.71
N THR A 410 9.39 -14.82 15.17
CA THR A 410 8.19 -14.32 14.52
C THR A 410 6.95 -14.76 15.29
N ALA A 411 5.83 -14.07 15.10
CA ALA A 411 4.58 -14.43 15.76
C ALA A 411 4.10 -15.79 15.22
N GLY A 412 3.89 -16.74 16.11
CA GLY A 412 3.56 -18.13 15.80
C GLY A 412 4.68 -19.10 16.18
N ASP A 413 5.92 -18.63 16.30
CA ASP A 413 7.07 -19.48 16.65
C ASP A 413 6.88 -20.21 17.99
N ARG A 414 7.19 -21.50 18.01
CA ARG A 414 7.05 -22.40 19.15
C ARG A 414 8.43 -22.81 19.66
N ILE A 415 8.78 -22.36 20.85
CA ILE A 415 10.02 -22.70 21.54
C ILE A 415 9.74 -23.85 22.51
N GLY A 416 10.39 -24.99 22.30
CA GLY A 416 10.27 -26.18 23.14
C GLY A 416 11.63 -26.80 23.43
N ALA A 417 11.63 -28.02 23.97
CA ALA A 417 12.82 -28.86 24.02
C ALA A 417 12.47 -30.32 23.78
N ALA A 418 13.45 -31.09 23.28
CA ALA A 418 13.24 -32.42 22.73
C ALA A 418 12.53 -33.44 23.66
N ASN A 419 12.63 -33.26 24.99
CA ASN A 419 12.12 -34.21 25.97
C ASN A 419 10.93 -33.68 26.80
N PHE A 420 10.34 -32.54 26.42
CA PHE A 420 9.26 -31.90 27.19
C PHE A 420 8.11 -31.46 26.26
N ASP A 421 6.87 -31.70 26.70
CA ASP A 421 5.66 -31.32 25.95
C ASP A 421 5.31 -29.81 26.09
N ASP A 422 5.93 -29.13 27.05
CA ASP A 422 5.71 -27.70 27.28
C ASP A 422 6.31 -26.86 26.14
N VAL A 423 5.55 -25.83 25.72
CA VAL A 423 5.94 -24.93 24.65
C VAL A 423 5.67 -23.48 25.03
N ILE A 424 6.61 -22.61 24.69
CA ILE A 424 6.47 -21.15 24.74
C ILE A 424 6.17 -20.68 23.32
N THR A 425 5.08 -19.94 23.12
CA THR A 425 4.73 -19.41 21.80
C THR A 425 5.09 -17.94 21.72
N ALA A 426 5.87 -17.55 20.72
CA ALA A 426 6.10 -16.15 20.40
C ALA A 426 4.83 -15.59 19.74
N ILE A 427 4.30 -14.48 20.24
CA ILE A 427 3.05 -13.89 19.75
C ILE A 427 3.24 -12.41 19.44
N SER A 428 2.38 -11.88 18.56
CA SER A 428 2.20 -10.44 18.39
C SER A 428 0.96 -10.01 19.18
N VAL A 429 1.12 -9.01 20.06
CA VAL A 429 -0.01 -8.39 20.76
C VAL A 429 -0.09 -6.94 20.31
N GLU A 430 -1.14 -6.62 19.54
CA GLU A 430 -1.48 -5.25 19.20
C GLU A 430 -1.84 -4.51 20.50
N HIS A 431 -1.10 -3.45 20.83
CA HIS A 431 -1.48 -2.58 21.95
C HIS A 431 -2.67 -1.73 21.50
N TYR A 432 -3.89 -2.17 21.82
CA TYR A 432 -5.02 -1.26 21.88
C TYR A 432 -4.76 -0.29 23.04
N GLY A 433 -4.28 0.91 22.71
CA GLY A 433 -4.12 1.98 23.69
C GLY A 433 -5.49 2.29 24.33
N ALA A 434 -5.53 2.23 25.66
CA ALA A 434 -6.61 2.79 26.48
C ALA A 434 -6.47 4.30 26.59
#